data_AF-C9YB97-F1
#
_entry.id   AF-C9YB97-F1
#
_cell.length_a   1.000
_cell.length_b   1.000
_cell.length_c   1.000
_cell.angle_alpha   90.00
_cell.angle_beta   90.00
_cell.angle_gamma   90.00
#
_symmetry.space_group_name_H-M   'P 1'
#
loop_
_entity.id
_entity.type
_entity.pdbx_description
1 polymer ?
#
loop_
_entity_poly.entity_id
_entity_poly.type
_entity_poly.pdbx_seq_one_letter_code
_entity_poly.pdbx_strand_id
1 'polypeptide(L)' 'MWHYIQTNKLDYNPLHDQFYPSIGCEPCTRAISLGEDFRSGRWWWEDEAAKECGLHVKHEEAKA' A
#
# COMPACT_ATOMS: atom_id res chain seq x y z
N MET A 1 5.07 13.75 3.61
CA MET A 1 4.01 13.05 4.34
C MET A 1 4.33 12.92 5.83
N TRP A 2 5.28 12.08 6.26
CA TRP A 2 5.58 11.84 7.68
C TRP A 2 5.85 13.09 8.52
N HIS A 3 6.61 14.05 7.99
CA HIS A 3 6.84 15.33 8.64
C HIS A 3 5.53 16.06 8.99
N TYR A 4 4.55 16.04 8.08
CA TYR A 4 3.25 16.70 8.31
C TYR A 4 2.43 15.98 9.39
N ILE A 5 2.41 14.65 9.36
CA ILE A 5 1.75 13.81 10.38
C ILE A 5 2.31 14.14 11.77
N GLN A 6 3.64 14.17 11.91
CA GLN A 6 4.32 14.44 13.18
C GLN A 6 4.09 15.87 13.67
N THR A 7 4.26 16.87 12.80
CA THR A 7 4.09 18.29 13.16
C THR A 7 2.66 18.60 13.62
N ASN A 8 1.66 17.96 13.00
CA ASN A 8 0.25 18.18 13.32
C ASN A 8 -0.31 17.16 14.33
N LYS A 9 0.52 16.23 14.83
CA LYS A 9 0.12 15.17 15.77
C LYS A 9 -1.11 14.38 15.29
N LEU A 10 -1.12 14.05 13.99
CA LEU A 10 -2.19 13.25 13.41
C LEU A 10 -1.99 11.79 13.76
N ASP A 11 -3.10 11.11 14.07
CA ASP A 11 -3.10 9.67 14.22
C ASP A 11 -2.78 8.98 12.89
N TYR A 12 -2.01 7.90 12.95
CA TYR A 12 -1.69 7.05 11.82
C TYR A 12 -1.74 5.58 12.24
N ASN A 13 -1.74 4.67 11.26
CA ASN A 13 -1.81 3.25 11.55
C ASN A 13 -0.51 2.75 12.23
N PRO A 14 -0.56 2.13 13.42
CA PRO A 14 0.62 1.62 14.12
C PRO A 14 1.45 0.59 13.34
N LEU A 15 0.86 -0.07 12.33
CA LEU A 15 1.60 -0.98 11.46
C LEU A 15 2.71 -0.28 10.67
N HIS A 16 2.62 1.03 10.47
CA HIS A 16 3.71 1.78 9.84
C HIS A 16 5.02 1.71 10.65
N ASP A 17 4.95 1.56 11.97
CA ASP A 17 6.12 1.36 12.84
C ASP A 17 6.69 -0.06 12.75
N GLN A 18 5.92 -0.99 12.21
CA GLN A 18 6.28 -2.41 12.01
C GLN A 18 6.70 -2.70 10.57
N PHE A 19 7.20 -1.68 9.85
CA PHE A 19 7.66 -1.77 8.47
C PHE A 19 6.56 -2.10 7.44
N TYR A 20 5.33 -1.63 7.66
CA TYR A 20 4.25 -1.67 6.66
C TYR A 20 4.01 -0.30 6.02
N PRO A 21 4.81 0.13 5.02
CA PRO A 21 4.62 1.44 4.37
C PRO A 21 3.38 1.50 3.45
N SER A 22 2.89 0.37 2.96
CA SER A 22 1.65 0.27 2.18
C SER A 22 0.72 -0.77 2.80
N ILE A 23 -0.44 -0.33 3.29
CA ILE A 23 -1.38 -1.17 4.05
C ILE A 23 -2.62 -1.45 3.19
N GLY A 24 -2.98 -2.73 3.04
CA GLY A 24 -4.22 -3.19 2.43
C GLY A 24 -4.92 -4.23 3.32
N CYS A 25 -5.57 -5.22 2.70
CA CYS A 25 -6.14 -6.35 3.44
C CYS A 25 -5.01 -7.23 4.04
N GLU A 26 -5.27 -7.81 5.21
CA GLU A 26 -4.34 -8.67 5.96
C GLU A 26 -3.67 -9.77 5.11
N PRO A 27 -4.39 -10.58 4.29
CA PRO A 27 -3.75 -11.68 3.58
C PRO A 27 -2.81 -11.20 2.47
N CYS A 28 -2.99 -9.96 1.98
CA CYS A 28 -2.31 -9.40 0.80
C CYS A 28 -1.35 -8.26 1.14
N THR A 29 -0.92 -8.20 2.40
CA THR A 29 -0.06 -7.13 2.93
C THR A 29 0.98 -7.74 3.85
N ARG A 30 2.27 -7.52 3.56
CA ARG A 30 3.39 -7.89 4.44
C ARG A 30 4.27 -6.69 4.75
N ALA A 31 5.06 -6.81 5.82
CA ALA A 31 6.16 -5.89 6.10
C ALA A 31 7.23 -5.99 5.00
N ILE A 32 7.96 -4.89 4.79
CA ILE A 32 9.08 -4.84 3.84
C ILE A 32 10.42 -4.58 4.55
N SER A 33 11.50 -4.99 3.91
CA SER A 33 12.87 -4.72 4.35
C SER A 33 13.36 -3.36 3.85
N LEU A 34 14.42 -2.86 4.49
CA LEU A 34 15.10 -1.65 4.04
C LEU A 34 15.63 -1.85 2.61
N GLY A 35 15.30 -0.92 1.72
CA GLY A 35 15.70 -0.95 0.31
C GLY A 35 14.69 -1.62 -0.63
N GLU A 36 13.68 -2.32 -0.13
CA GLU A 36 12.55 -2.75 -0.96
C GLU A 36 11.68 -1.54 -1.37
N ASP A 37 11.02 -1.61 -2.53
CA ASP A 37 10.06 -0.58 -2.93
C ASP A 37 8.89 -0.51 -1.93
N PHE A 38 8.34 0.69 -1.73
CA PHE A 38 7.32 0.95 -0.71
C PHE A 38 6.02 0.14 -0.86
N ARG A 39 5.71 -0.37 -2.07
CA ARG A 39 4.56 -1.27 -2.29
C ARG A 39 4.95 -2.75 -2.44
N SER A 40 6.21 -3.12 -2.27
CA SER A 40 6.66 -4.52 -2.41
C SER A 40 5.97 -5.49 -1.46
N GLY A 41 5.39 -4.99 -0.37
CA GLY A 41 4.59 -5.78 0.56
C GLY A 41 3.18 -6.11 0.08
N ARG A 42 2.70 -5.51 -1.02
CA ARG A 42 1.37 -5.73 -1.59
C ARG A 42 1.46 -6.71 -2.75
N TRP A 43 0.59 -7.73 -2.76
CA TRP A 43 0.57 -8.78 -3.80
C TRP A 43 1.97 -9.37 -4.09
N TRP A 44 2.74 -9.60 -3.02
CA TRP A 44 4.16 -9.93 -3.09
C TRP A 44 4.47 -11.29 -3.74
N TRP A 45 3.45 -12.13 -3.93
CA TRP A 45 3.52 -13.44 -4.57
C TRP A 45 2.95 -13.45 -6.00
N GLU A 46 2.36 -12.35 -6.47
CA GLU A 46 1.61 -12.27 -7.72
C GLU A 46 2.45 -11.67 -8.86
N ASP A 47 1.98 -11.85 -10.09
CA ASP A 47 2.58 -11.23 -11.28
C ASP A 47 2.62 -9.69 -11.16
N GLU A 48 3.71 -9.09 -11.65
CA GLU A 48 3.90 -7.64 -11.63
C GLU A 48 2.78 -6.88 -12.35
N ALA A 49 2.18 -7.49 -13.36
CA ALA A 49 1.06 -6.91 -14.11
C ALA A 49 -0.23 -6.80 -13.30
N ALA A 50 -0.37 -7.53 -12.18
CA ALA A 50 -1.58 -7.60 -11.36
C ALA A 50 -1.45 -6.86 -10.02
N LYS A 51 -0.55 -5.88 -9.93
CA LYS A 51 -0.28 -5.09 -8.70
C LYS A 51 -1.25 -3.92 -8.45
N GLU A 52 -2.41 -3.87 -9.11
CA GLU A 52 -3.43 -2.86 -8.84
C GLU A 52 -4.75 -3.48 -8.37
N CYS A 53 -5.34 -2.89 -7.33
CA CYS A 53 -6.61 -3.37 -6.79
C CYS A 53 -7.76 -2.99 -7.74
N GLY A 54 -8.87 -3.74 -7.70
CA GLY A 54 -10.11 -3.39 -8.41
C GLY A 54 -10.74 -2.06 -8.01
N LEU A 55 -10.22 -1.35 -7.01
CA LEU A 55 -10.55 0.06 -6.74
C LEU A 55 -9.97 1.02 -7.80
N HIS A 56 -8.95 0.60 -8.54
CA HIS A 56 -8.23 1.37 -9.55
C HIS A 56 -8.71 0.99 -10.96
N VAL A 57 -10.00 1.15 -11.22
CA VAL A 57 -10.55 0.96 -12.56
C VAL A 57 -10.28 2.19 -13.43
N LYS A 58 -9.78 1.98 -14.65
CA LYS A 58 -9.77 3.05 -15.66
C LYS A 58 -11.20 3.22 -16.15
N HIS A 59 -11.76 4.42 -16.02
CA HIS A 59 -13.13 4.76 -16.41
C HIS A 59 -13.39 4.77 -17.94
N GLU A 60 -12.73 3.91 -18.72
CA GLU A 60 -12.99 3.79 -20.17
C GLU A 60 -13.95 2.65 -20.52
N GLU A 61 -14.19 1.71 -19.60
CA GLU A 61 -14.99 0.49 -19.87
C GLU A 61 -16.42 0.52 -19.32
N ALA A 62 -16.88 1.66 -18.80
CA ALA A 62 -18.30 1.85 -18.42
C ALA A 62 -19.20 2.13 -19.65
N LYS A 63 -18.96 1.44 -20.77
CA LYS A 63 -19.86 1.36 -21.92
C LYS A 63 -20.20 -0.11 -22.20
N ALA A 64 -21.27 -0.56 -21.58
CA ALA A 64 -22.13 -1.62 -22.08
C ALA A 64 -23.56 -1.10 -22.07
#